data_AF-A0ABD2WKJ2-F1
#
_entry.id   AF-A0ABD2WKJ2-F1
#
_cell.length_a   1.000
_cell.length_b   1.000
_cell.length_c   1.000
_cell.angle_alpha   90.00
_cell.angle_beta   90.00
_cell.angle_gamma   90.00
#
_symmetry.space_group_name_H-M   'P 1'
#
loop_
_entity.id
_entity.type
_entity.pdbx_description
1 polymer ?
#
loop_
_entity_poly.entity_id
_entity_poly.type
_entity_poly.pdbx_seq_one_letter_code
_entity_poly.pdbx_strand_id
1 'polypeptide(L)' 'MNEFLGGNQRELARAKNMKKSGKKAAAEQESNKGLTLEQRKERDAQRMREKQLKKQQDAMEGKKQSEK' A
#
# COMPACT_ATOMS: atom_id res chain seq x y z
N MET A 1 -23.60 5.91 -20.34
CA MET A 1 -22.90 5.87 -19.05
C MET A 1 -21.68 4.98 -19.21
N ASN A 2 -20.48 5.58 -19.21
CA ASN A 2 -19.23 4.88 -19.54
C ASN A 2 -18.85 3.79 -18.52
N GLU A 3 -18.74 2.57 -19.03
CA GLU A 3 -17.57 1.67 -18.97
C GLU A 3 -16.86 1.43 -17.63
N PHE A 4 -16.94 0.18 -17.14
CA PHE A 4 -15.86 -0.44 -16.37
C PHE A 4 -15.58 -1.86 -16.89
N LEU A 5 -15.08 -1.95 -18.12
CA LEU A 5 -14.63 -3.18 -18.76
C LEU A 5 -13.26 -3.61 -18.17
N GLY A 6 -13.26 -4.10 -16.93
CA GLY A 6 -12.07 -4.58 -16.20
C GLY A 6 -12.37 -5.60 -15.10
N GLY A 7 -13.52 -6.27 -15.19
CA GLY A 7 -14.18 -7.01 -14.11
C GLY A 7 -13.48 -8.27 -13.57
N ASN A 8 -12.31 -8.67 -14.09
CA ASN A 8 -11.57 -9.80 -13.52
C ASN A 8 -10.46 -9.34 -12.58
N GLN A 9 -9.62 -8.37 -12.99
CA GLN A 9 -8.50 -7.93 -12.16
C GLN A 9 -8.95 -7.08 -10.96
N ARG A 10 -9.98 -6.25 -11.12
CA ARG A 10 -10.46 -5.39 -10.03
C ARG A 10 -11.17 -6.20 -8.95
N GLU A 11 -12.06 -7.12 -9.33
CA GLU A 11 -12.70 -8.07 -8.41
C GLU A 11 -11.65 -8.94 -7.71
N LEU A 12 -10.68 -9.47 -8.45
CA LEU A 12 -9.62 -10.31 -7.87
C LEU A 12 -8.75 -9.53 -6.88
N ALA A 13 -8.43 -8.27 -7.17
CA ALA A 13 -7.69 -7.40 -6.26
C ALA A 13 -8.49 -7.09 -4.99
N ARG A 14 -9.79 -6.81 -5.12
CA ARG A 14 -10.69 -6.63 -3.98
C ARG A 14 -10.78 -7.91 -3.14
N ALA A 15 -10.99 -9.07 -3.77
CA ALA A 15 -11.04 -10.36 -3.08
C ALA A 15 -9.71 -10.70 -2.37
N LYS A 16 -8.55 -10.42 -2.99
CA LYS A 16 -7.23 -10.57 -2.36
C LYS A 16 -7.05 -9.62 -1.18
N ASN A 17 -7.56 -8.39 -1.24
CA ASN A 17 -7.52 -7.46 -0.11
C ASN A 17 -8.49 -7.84 1.00
N MET A 18 -9.69 -8.32 0.68
CA MET A 18 -10.65 -8.85 1.65
C MET A 18 -10.11 -10.09 2.38
N LYS A 19 -9.38 -10.98 1.69
CA LYS A 19 -8.67 -12.09 2.35
C LYS A 19 -7.54 -11.62 3.28
N LYS A 20 -6.93 -10.45 3.01
CA LYS A 20 -5.91 -9.84 3.87
C LYS A 20 -6.50 -9.05 5.04
N SER A 21 -7.74 -8.58 4.95
CA SER A 21 -8.44 -7.91 6.05
C SER A 21 -8.99 -8.88 7.12
N GLY A 22 -8.91 -10.19 6.89
CA GLY A 22 -9.11 -11.21 7.93
C GLY A 22 -7.93 -11.36 8.91
N LYS A 23 -6.90 -10.51 8.81
CA LYS A 23 -5.82 -10.45 9.80
C LYS A 23 -6.35 -9.75 11.06
N LYS A 24 -5.93 -10.28 12.21
CA LYS A 24 -6.23 -9.76 13.56
C LYS A 24 -6.21 -8.23 13.60
N ALA A 25 -7.10 -7.63 14.41
CA ALA A 25 -7.22 -6.18 14.52
C ALA A 25 -5.83 -5.55 14.74
N ALA A 26 -5.61 -4.31 14.29
CA ALA A 26 -4.29 -3.69 14.39
C ALA A 26 -3.70 -3.71 15.82
N ALA A 27 -4.54 -3.72 16.86
CA ALA A 27 -4.12 -3.89 18.25
C ALA A 27 -3.64 -5.31 18.62
N GLU A 28 -4.13 -6.33 17.93
CA GLU A 28 -3.86 -7.75 18.18
C GLU A 28 -2.73 -8.31 17.30
N GLN A 29 -2.22 -7.53 16.35
CA GLN A 29 -1.02 -7.90 15.60
C GLN A 29 0.18 -7.90 16.54
N GLU A 30 0.91 -9.00 16.59
CA GLU A 30 2.11 -9.16 17.41
C GLU A 30 3.18 -8.10 17.12
N SER A 31 3.27 -7.63 15.87
CA SER A 31 4.14 -6.52 15.44
C SER A 31 3.78 -5.15 16.06
N ASN A 32 2.56 -5.02 16.59
CA ASN A 32 2.03 -3.83 17.23
C ASN A 32 1.97 -3.96 18.77
N LYS A 33 2.37 -5.12 19.31
CA LYS A 33 2.41 -5.38 20.76
C LYS A 33 3.46 -4.47 21.41
N GLY A 34 3.05 -3.67 22.39
CA GLY A 34 3.94 -2.73 23.09
C GLY A 34 4.14 -1.36 22.44
N LEU A 35 3.51 -1.07 21.29
CA LEU A 35 3.57 0.25 20.67
C LEU A 35 2.29 1.03 20.92
N THR A 36 2.45 2.29 21.35
CA THR A 36 1.33 3.21 21.52
C THR A 36 0.73 3.59 20.16
N LEU A 37 -0.49 4.12 20.18
CA LEU A 37 -1.18 4.55 18.96
C LEU A 37 -0.38 5.62 18.20
N GLU A 38 0.33 6.51 18.88
CA GLU A 38 1.17 7.53 18.27
C GLU A 38 2.38 6.93 17.55
N GLN A 39 3.11 6.04 18.21
CA GLN A 39 4.27 5.36 17.60
C GLN A 39 3.89 4.53 16.37
N ARG A 40 2.68 3.94 16.37
CA ARG A 40 2.15 3.24 15.20
C ARG A 40 1.87 4.21 14.06
N LYS A 41 1.23 5.35 14.33
CA LYS A 41 0.95 6.40 13.33
C LYS A 41 2.25 6.97 12.75
N GLU A 42 3.27 7.21 13.58
CA GLU A 42 4.56 7.71 13.13
C GLU A 42 5.27 6.72 12.20
N ARG A 43 5.30 5.43 12.57
CA ARG A 43 5.85 4.37 11.72
C ARG A 43 5.13 4.31 10.37
N ASP A 44 3.80 4.33 10.38
CA ASP A 44 3.01 4.26 9.15
C ASP A 44 3.20 5.52 8.29
N ALA A 45 3.32 6.70 8.93
CA ALA A 45 3.66 7.95 8.25
C ALA A 45 5.06 7.93 7.62
N GLN A 46 6.06 7.40 8.33
CA GLN A 46 7.42 7.25 7.81
C GLN A 46 7.44 6.33 6.58
N ARG A 47 6.81 5.15 6.68
CA ARG A 47 6.68 4.22 5.54
C ARG A 47 5.96 4.84 4.36
N MET A 48 4.95 5.67 4.59
CA MET A 48 4.25 6.40 3.53
C MET A 48 5.14 7.44 2.85
N ARG A 49 5.94 8.20 3.61
CA ARG A 49 6.92 9.15 3.05
C ARG A 49 7.97 8.43 2.20
N GLU A 50 8.55 7.35 2.71
CA GLU A 50 9.51 6.53 1.97
C GLU A 50 8.91 5.97 0.68
N LYS A 51 7.68 5.44 0.75
CA LYS A 51 6.97 4.93 -0.42
C LYS A 51 6.72 6.03 -1.47
N GLN A 52 6.41 7.25 -1.03
CA GLN A 52 6.21 8.38 -1.94
C GLN A 52 7.52 8.81 -2.60
N LEU A 53 8.64 8.79 -1.87
CA LEU A 53 9.97 9.04 -2.42
C LEU A 53 10.37 7.96 -3.42
N LYS A 54 10.17 6.68 -3.06
CA LYS A 54 10.51 5.56 -3.95
C LYS A 54 9.70 5.57 -5.24
N LYS A 55 8.39 5.85 -5.17
CA LYS A 55 7.56 6.05 -6.37
C LYS A 55 8.05 7.19 -7.27
N GLN A 56 8.50 8.30 -6.69
CA GLN A 56 9.06 9.42 -7.45
C GLN A 56 10.38 9.03 -8.10
N GLN A 57 11.25 8.31 -7.38
CA GLN A 57 12.49 7.78 -7.93
C GLN A 57 12.22 6.80 -9.08
N ASP A 58 11.35 5.81 -8.88
CA ASP A 58 10.99 4.83 -9.91
C ASP A 58 10.38 5.51 -11.14
N ALA A 59 9.57 6.56 -10.96
CA ALA A 59 9.03 7.36 -12.06
C ALA A 59 10.11 8.16 -12.80
N MET A 60 11.14 8.66 -12.10
CA MET A 60 12.28 9.35 -12.72
C MET A 60 13.23 8.36 -13.42
N GLU A 61 13.49 7.20 -12.83
CA GLU A 61 14.32 6.13 -13.40
C GLU A 61 13.67 5.54 -14.66
N GLY A 62 12.35 5.31 -14.64
CA GLY A 62 11.60 4.87 -15.81
C GLY A 62 11.64 5.88 -16.96
N LYS A 63 11.59 7.20 -16.67
CA LYS A 63 11.76 8.25 -17.70
C LYS A 63 13.17 8.29 -18.28
N LYS A 64 14.20 8.13 -17.45
CA LYS A 64 15.61 8.10 -17.91
C LYS A 64 15.92 6.89 -18.79
N GLN A 65 15.23 5.77 -18.59
CA GLN A 65 15.39 4.59 -19.45
C GLN A 65 14.63 4.70 -20.78
N SER A 66 13.57 5.51 -20.87
CA SER A 66 12.86 5.76 -22.13
C SER A 66 13.50 6.80 -23.06
N GLU A 67 14.48 7.57 -22.56
CA GLU A 67 15.18 8.63 -23.31
C GLU A 67 16.60 8.24 -23.78
N LYS A 68 17.02 6.98 -23.58
CA LYS A 68 18.27 6.42 -24.12
C LYS A 68 17.99 5.52 -25.31
#